data_AF-A0A8J4YBZ8-F1
#
_entry.id   AF-A0A8J4YBZ8-F1
#
_cell.length_a   1.000
_cell.length_b   1.000
_cell.length_c   1.000
_cell.angle_alpha   90.00
_cell.angle_beta   90.00
_cell.angle_gamma   90.00
#
_symmetry.space_group_name_H-M   'P 1'
#
loop_
_entity.id
_entity.type
_entity.pdbx_description
1 polymer ?
#
loop_
_entity_poly.entity_id
_entity_poly.type
_entity_poly.pdbx_seq_one_letter_code
_entity_poly.pdbx_strand_id
1 'polypeptide(L)'
;MLHDLLVAMQGSGGDIFVWKDSKFEVSNELGLLHPGEVNITEKILDVATLYNKITTFCQTYGGGGCVEPGGDCRGGIYLSSLSSALQATALTTYYRTVLDLEQRILHDPELPLTAICVAMNPHGPLMATLALFVTEPLFKAPPMTPH
;
A
#
# COMPACT_ATOMS: atom_id res chain seq x y z
N MET A 1 6.51 -7.49 -16.15
CA MET A 1 6.01 -8.33 -15.03
C MET A 1 6.69 -8.01 -13.71
N LEU A 2 7.97 -8.37 -13.45
CA LEU A 2 8.61 -8.05 -12.16
C LEU A 2 8.70 -6.54 -11.87
N HIS A 3 9.03 -5.73 -12.88
CA HIS A 3 9.00 -4.27 -12.74
C HIS A 3 7.60 -3.73 -12.48
N ASP A 4 6.57 -4.22 -13.19
CA ASP A 4 5.18 -3.82 -12.93
C ASP A 4 4.74 -4.22 -11.51
N LEU A 5 5.23 -5.36 -11.01
CA LEU A 5 4.97 -5.81 -9.64
C LEU A 5 5.60 -4.89 -8.60
N LEU A 6 6.84 -4.43 -8.83
CA LEU A 6 7.50 -3.43 -7.98
C LEU A 6 6.71 -2.11 -7.96
N VAL A 7 6.24 -1.65 -9.12
CA VAL A 7 5.42 -0.44 -9.24
C VAL A 7 4.10 -0.60 -8.47
N ALA A 8 3.45 -1.77 -8.58
CA ALA A 8 2.25 -2.11 -7.81
C ALA A 8 2.51 -2.12 -6.30
N MET A 9 3.65 -2.70 -5.86
CA MET A 9 4.05 -2.70 -4.45
C MET A 9 4.30 -1.29 -3.90
N GLN A 10 4.77 -0.36 -4.73
CA GLN A 10 4.93 1.06 -4.35
C GLN A 10 3.60 1.83 -4.29
N GLY A 11 2.48 1.21 -4.68
CA GLY A 11 1.14 1.81 -4.62
C GLY A 11 0.65 2.41 -5.94
N SER A 12 1.34 2.15 -7.06
CA SER A 12 0.94 2.63 -8.38
C SER A 12 0.43 1.47 -9.25
N GLY A 13 -0.72 1.65 -9.91
CA GLY A 13 -1.21 0.67 -10.88
C GLY A 13 -0.35 0.66 -12.16
N GLY A 14 -0.30 -0.48 -12.84
CA GLY A 14 0.30 -0.65 -14.16
C GLY A 14 -0.61 -1.45 -15.10
N ASP A 15 -0.06 -1.94 -16.21
CA ASP A 15 -0.83 -2.67 -17.23
C ASP A 15 -1.26 -4.08 -16.77
N ILE A 16 -0.35 -4.80 -16.09
CA ILE A 16 -0.61 -6.17 -15.59
C ILE A 16 -1.33 -6.15 -14.24
N PHE A 17 -1.02 -5.15 -13.39
CA PHE A 17 -1.55 -5.03 -12.04
C PHE A 17 -2.36 -3.75 -11.92
N VAL A 18 -3.68 -3.90 -11.91
CA VAL A 18 -4.61 -2.77 -11.98
C VAL A 18 -5.19 -2.51 -10.60
N TRP A 19 -5.33 -1.23 -10.24
CA TRP A 19 -6.06 -0.83 -9.06
C TRP A 19 -7.56 -0.76 -9.37
N LYS A 20 -8.35 -1.66 -8.79
CA LYS A 20 -9.80 -1.78 -9.02
C LYS A 20 -10.51 -2.05 -7.70
N ASP A 21 -11.67 -1.42 -7.48
CA ASP A 21 -12.50 -1.66 -6.29
C ASP A 21 -11.75 -1.55 -4.94
N SER A 22 -10.79 -0.63 -4.83
CA SER A 22 -9.91 -0.44 -3.66
C SER A 22 -8.97 -1.61 -3.33
N LYS A 23 -8.63 -2.41 -4.35
CA LYS A 23 -7.71 -3.53 -4.29
C LYS A 23 -6.83 -3.59 -5.55
N PHE A 24 -5.61 -4.09 -5.42
CA PHE A 24 -4.82 -4.49 -6.59
C PHE A 24 -5.27 -5.87 -7.08
N GLU A 25 -5.57 -5.96 -8.37
CA GLU A 25 -5.96 -7.19 -9.05
C GLU A 25 -5.02 -7.50 -10.22
N VAL A 26 -4.83 -8.78 -10.50
CA VAL A 26 -4.05 -9.24 -11.66
C VAL A 26 -4.96 -9.22 -12.88
N SER A 27 -4.66 -8.35 -13.84
CA SER A 27 -5.29 -8.38 -15.15
C SER A 27 -4.62 -9.45 -16.01
N ASN A 28 -5.18 -10.67 -16.00
CA ASN A 28 -4.68 -11.78 -16.82
C ASN A 28 -5.44 -11.92 -18.15
N GLU A 29 -5.87 -10.81 -18.74
CA GLU A 29 -6.60 -10.81 -20.02
C GLU A 29 -5.75 -11.39 -21.17
N LEU A 30 -4.43 -11.32 -21.05
CA LEU A 30 -3.46 -11.82 -22.03
C LEU A 30 -2.99 -13.27 -21.75
N GLY A 31 -3.44 -13.90 -20.65
CA GLY A 31 -3.04 -15.28 -20.30
C GLY A 31 -1.54 -15.46 -20.04
N LEU A 32 -0.84 -14.40 -19.63
CA LEU A 32 0.61 -14.37 -19.46
C LEU A 32 1.10 -15.14 -18.23
N LEU A 33 0.24 -15.30 -17.22
CA LEU A 33 0.58 -15.93 -15.95
C LEU A 33 -0.14 -17.26 -15.76
N HIS A 34 0.60 -18.28 -15.32
CA HIS A 34 0.02 -19.56 -14.91
C HIS A 34 -0.82 -19.37 -13.64
N PRO A 35 -1.91 -20.13 -13.42
CA PRO A 35 -2.77 -19.97 -12.23
C PRO A 35 -2.02 -20.03 -10.88
N GLY A 36 -0.94 -20.80 -10.81
CA GLY A 36 -0.07 -20.85 -9.63
C GLY A 36 0.69 -19.53 -9.38
N GLU A 37 1.15 -18.87 -10.45
CA GLU A 37 1.84 -17.58 -10.38
C GLU A 37 0.85 -16.46 -10.05
N VAL A 38 -0.37 -16.53 -10.58
CA VAL A 38 -1.47 -15.61 -10.24
C VAL A 38 -1.71 -15.64 -8.72
N ASN A 39 -1.88 -16.82 -8.13
CA ASN A 39 -2.10 -16.96 -6.68
C ASN A 39 -0.94 -16.40 -5.84
N ILE A 40 0.32 -16.62 -6.26
CA ILE A 40 1.48 -16.04 -5.57
C ILE A 40 1.45 -14.51 -5.66
N THR A 41 1.13 -13.99 -6.85
CA THR A 41 1.13 -12.55 -7.10
C THR A 41 -0.02 -11.87 -6.36
N GLU A 42 -1.20 -12.47 -6.31
CA GLU A 42 -2.34 -11.99 -5.51
C GLU A 42 -1.98 -11.83 -4.03
N LYS A 43 -1.25 -12.79 -3.44
CA LYS A 43 -0.78 -12.67 -2.06
C LYS A 43 0.15 -11.48 -1.85
N ILE A 44 1.02 -11.19 -2.81
CA ILE A 44 1.91 -10.03 -2.75
C ILE A 44 1.09 -8.74 -2.89
N LEU A 45 0.13 -8.72 -3.81
CA LEU A 45 -0.76 -7.58 -4.07
C LEU A 45 -1.73 -7.29 -2.92
N ASP A 46 -2.13 -8.30 -2.14
CA ASP A 46 -2.90 -8.10 -0.92
C ASP A 46 -2.11 -7.24 0.09
N VAL A 47 -0.81 -7.50 0.27
CA VAL A 47 0.05 -6.69 1.14
C VAL A 47 0.23 -5.28 0.56
N ALA A 48 0.45 -5.16 -0.75
CA ALA A 48 0.53 -3.86 -1.43
C ALA A 48 -0.76 -3.04 -1.29
N THR A 49 -1.92 -3.71 -1.33
CA THR A 49 -3.22 -3.07 -1.12
C THR A 49 -3.34 -2.49 0.29
N LEU A 50 -2.92 -3.26 1.30
CA LEU A 50 -2.92 -2.80 2.69
C LEU A 50 -1.97 -1.61 2.89
N TYR A 51 -0.78 -1.68 2.29
CA TYR A 51 0.16 -0.57 2.26
C TYR A 51 -0.48 0.68 1.65
N ASN A 52 -1.11 0.58 0.48
CA ASN A 52 -1.73 1.71 -0.18
C ASN A 52 -2.87 2.34 0.64
N LYS A 53 -3.67 1.54 1.34
CA LYS A 53 -4.71 2.04 2.27
C LYS A 53 -4.12 2.86 3.42
N ILE A 54 -3.03 2.38 4.03
CA ILE A 54 -2.34 3.09 5.11
C ILE A 54 -1.69 4.37 4.58
N THR A 55 -1.07 4.33 3.40
CA THR A 55 -0.48 5.50 2.76
C THR A 55 -1.53 6.55 2.44
N THR A 56 -2.69 6.15 1.89
CA THR A 56 -3.82 7.06 1.61
C THR A 56 -4.33 7.72 2.88
N PHE A 57 -4.43 6.98 3.99
CA PHE A 57 -4.77 7.55 5.30
C PHE A 57 -3.72 8.57 5.75
N CYS A 58 -2.43 8.23 5.66
CA CYS A 58 -1.36 9.14 6.05
C CYS A 58 -1.34 10.42 5.20
N GLN A 59 -1.65 10.33 3.91
CA GLN A 59 -1.78 11.51 3.04
C GLN A 59 -3.01 12.36 3.39
N THR A 60 -4.13 11.72 3.76
CA THR A 60 -5.37 12.41 4.12
C THR A 60 -5.26 13.17 5.44
N TYR A 61 -4.53 12.62 6.42
CA TYR A 61 -4.49 13.14 7.79
C TYR A 61 -3.11 13.67 8.25
N GLY A 62 -2.06 13.43 7.48
CA GLY A 62 -0.68 13.81 7.79
C GLY A 62 -0.26 15.19 7.28
N GLY A 63 -1.16 15.92 6.62
CA GLY A 63 -0.99 17.35 6.39
C GLY A 63 -0.91 18.06 7.74
N GLY A 64 0.29 18.48 8.12
CA GLY A 64 0.54 19.25 9.34
C GLY A 64 -0.42 20.43 9.46
N GLY A 65 -0.82 20.73 10.70
CA GLY A 65 -1.88 21.67 11.04
C GLY A 65 -1.91 22.94 10.20
N CYS A 66 -3.14 23.39 9.93
CA CYS A 66 -3.47 24.63 9.24
C CYS A 66 -2.54 25.78 9.65
N VAL A 67 -1.79 26.32 8.69
CA VAL A 67 -1.22 27.68 8.78
C VAL A 67 -2.01 28.67 7.92
N GLU A 68 -2.95 28.18 7.09
CA GLU A 68 -3.75 28.99 6.17
C GLU A 68 -5.22 29.08 6.63
N PRO A 69 -5.82 30.29 6.71
CA PRO A 69 -7.22 30.47 7.08
C PRO A 69 -8.12 30.12 5.89
N GLY A 70 -8.45 28.84 5.73
CA GLY A 70 -9.37 28.36 4.68
C GLY A 70 -9.12 26.95 4.13
N GLY A 71 -8.06 26.26 4.58
CA GLY A 71 -7.77 24.88 4.17
C GLY A 71 -8.66 23.86 4.89
N ASP A 72 -9.14 22.85 4.16
CA ASP A 72 -9.94 21.71 4.66
C ASP A 72 -9.08 20.84 5.61
N CYS A 73 -8.96 21.28 6.86
CA CYS A 73 -8.10 20.64 7.86
C CYS A 73 -8.77 19.40 8.46
N ARG A 74 -8.64 18.28 7.76
CA ARG A 74 -9.21 16.99 8.20
C ARG A 74 -8.42 16.30 9.32
N GLY A 75 -7.16 16.68 9.55
CA GLY A 75 -6.27 16.06 10.54
C GLY A 75 -6.07 16.91 11.80
N GLY A 76 -6.64 16.47 12.94
CA GLY A 76 -6.28 17.02 14.25
C GLY A 76 -4.82 16.66 14.65
N ILE A 77 -4.26 17.33 15.66
CA ILE A 77 -2.85 17.14 16.06
C ILE A 77 -2.53 15.66 16.34
N TYR A 78 -3.44 14.93 17.00
CA TYR A 78 -3.30 13.49 17.25
C TYR A 78 -3.33 12.63 15.99
N LEU A 79 -4.13 13.01 14.99
CA LEU A 79 -4.18 12.30 13.71
C LEU A 79 -2.89 12.54 12.92
N SER A 80 -2.40 13.78 12.91
CA SER A 80 -1.16 14.14 12.24
C SER A 80 0.08 13.47 12.87
N SER A 81 0.10 13.34 14.21
CA SER A 81 1.17 12.63 14.90
C SER A 81 1.08 11.11 14.71
N LEU A 82 -0.14 10.54 14.69
CA LEU A 82 -0.36 9.13 14.36
C LEU A 82 0.07 8.81 12.93
N SER A 83 -0.33 9.61 11.94
CA SER A 83 0.09 9.43 10.55
C SER A 83 1.60 9.55 10.40
N SER A 84 2.24 10.51 11.09
CA SER A 84 3.70 10.62 11.10
C SER A 84 4.38 9.40 11.71
N ALA A 85 3.81 8.83 12.78
CA ALA A 85 4.35 7.62 13.41
C ALA A 85 4.18 6.36 12.53
N LEU A 86 3.02 6.21 11.88
CA LEU A 86 2.74 5.15 10.92
C LEU A 86 3.68 5.23 9.71
N GLN A 87 3.92 6.44 9.21
CA GLN A 87 4.83 6.68 8.10
C GLN A 87 6.28 6.34 8.49
N ALA A 88 6.75 6.82 9.64
CA ALA A 88 8.12 6.58 10.10
C ALA A 88 8.40 5.08 10.36
N THR A 89 7.41 4.32 10.83
CA THR A 89 7.62 2.95 11.31
C THR A 89 7.19 1.91 10.29
N ALA A 90 5.88 1.82 10.03
CA ALA A 90 5.30 0.76 9.22
C ALA A 90 5.62 0.93 7.74
N LEU A 91 5.40 2.14 7.20
CA LEU A 91 5.63 2.43 5.78
C LEU A 91 7.12 2.38 5.44
N THR A 92 8.01 2.92 6.27
CA THR A 92 9.46 2.85 6.06
C THR A 92 9.97 1.41 6.02
N THR A 93 9.48 0.53 6.92
CA THR A 93 9.97 -0.86 6.98
C THR A 93 9.57 -1.63 5.72
N TYR A 94 8.33 -1.49 5.27
CA TYR A 94 7.87 -2.07 4.00
C TYR A 94 8.66 -1.52 2.81
N TYR A 95 8.82 -0.19 2.76
CA TYR A 95 9.54 0.48 1.68
C TYR A 95 10.98 0.02 1.57
N ARG A 96 11.67 -0.20 2.70
CA ARG A 96 13.03 -0.77 2.71
C ARG A 96 13.08 -2.18 2.12
N THR A 97 12.11 -3.03 2.42
CA THR A 97 12.03 -4.37 1.83
C THR A 97 11.80 -4.31 0.31
N VAL A 98 10.95 -3.39 -0.15
CA VAL A 98 10.72 -3.17 -1.58
C VAL A 98 12.00 -2.69 -2.28
N LEU A 99 12.77 -1.78 -1.66
CA LEU A 99 14.05 -1.32 -2.18
C LEU A 99 15.09 -2.46 -2.26
N ASP A 100 15.16 -3.33 -1.25
CA ASP A 100 16.03 -4.51 -1.28
C ASP A 100 15.64 -5.45 -2.44
N LEU A 101 14.34 -5.67 -2.64
CA LEU A 101 13.83 -6.45 -3.76
C LEU A 101 14.14 -5.82 -5.11
N GLU A 102 14.03 -4.50 -5.24
CA GLU A 102 14.42 -3.76 -6.45
C GLU A 102 15.90 -3.97 -6.77
N GLN A 103 16.77 -3.83 -5.76
CA GLN A 103 18.20 -4.06 -5.93
C GLN A 103 18.50 -5.51 -6.33
N ARG A 104 17.78 -6.49 -5.76
CA ARG A 104 17.93 -7.90 -6.11
C ARG A 104 17.48 -8.18 -7.54
N ILE A 105 16.38 -7.59 -8.00
CA ILE A 105 15.89 -7.73 -9.38
C ILE A 105 16.86 -7.08 -10.38
N LEU A 106 17.50 -5.97 -10.02
CA LEU A 106 18.55 -5.34 -10.82
C LEU A 106 19.80 -6.23 -10.99
N HIS A 107 20.16 -7.00 -9.97
CA HIS A 107 21.32 -7.90 -10.01
C HIS A 107 21.00 -9.27 -10.62
N ASP A 108 19.79 -9.79 -10.41
CA ASP A 108 19.33 -11.08 -10.91
C ASP A 108 17.95 -10.92 -11.57
N PRO A 109 17.89 -10.87 -12.92
CA PRO A 109 16.63 -10.71 -13.64
C PRO A 109 15.75 -11.97 -13.61
N GLU A 110 16.29 -13.13 -13.24
CA GLU A 110 15.58 -14.41 -13.17
C GLU A 110 15.06 -14.72 -11.77
N LEU A 111 14.96 -13.69 -10.91
CA LEU A 111 14.51 -13.86 -9.52
C LEU A 111 13.09 -14.45 -9.47
N PRO A 112 12.88 -15.60 -8.80
CA PRO A 112 11.58 -16.25 -8.80
C PRO A 112 10.57 -15.50 -7.92
N LEU A 113 9.29 -15.48 -8.35
CA LEU A 113 8.17 -14.87 -7.62
C LEU A 113 8.02 -15.40 -6.18
N THR A 114 8.41 -16.65 -5.94
CA THR A 114 8.40 -17.26 -4.61
C THR A 114 9.38 -16.58 -3.66
N ALA A 115 10.56 -16.16 -4.12
CA ALA A 115 11.53 -15.44 -3.30
C ALA A 115 11.00 -14.06 -2.89
N ILE A 116 10.29 -13.38 -3.80
CA ILE A 116 9.60 -12.12 -3.53
C ILE A 116 8.50 -12.34 -2.49
N CYS A 117 7.66 -13.36 -2.68
CA CYS A 117 6.60 -13.69 -1.74
C CYS A 117 7.13 -13.98 -0.33
N VAL A 118 8.24 -14.71 -0.19
CA VAL A 118 8.86 -15.00 1.11
C VAL A 118 9.37 -13.72 1.79
N ALA A 119 9.96 -12.79 1.04
CA ALA A 119 10.41 -11.51 1.58
C ALA A 119 9.23 -10.63 2.05
N MET A 120 8.09 -10.71 1.38
CA MET A 120 6.91 -9.88 1.67
C MET A 120 6.00 -10.45 2.78
N ASN A 121 6.01 -11.77 2.96
CA ASN A 121 5.13 -12.47 3.91
C ASN A 121 5.16 -11.91 5.35
N PRO A 122 6.33 -11.54 5.94
CA PRO A 122 6.38 -10.99 7.29
C PRO A 122 5.62 -9.66 7.46
N HIS A 123 5.45 -8.89 6.38
CA HIS A 123 4.75 -7.61 6.43
C HIS A 123 3.23 -7.75 6.42
N GLY A 124 2.70 -8.87 5.93
CA GLY A 124 1.26 -9.10 5.78
C GLY A 124 0.46 -8.90 7.08
N PRO A 125 0.76 -9.64 8.16
CA PRO A 125 0.01 -9.53 9.42
C PRO A 125 0.08 -8.15 10.06
N LEU A 126 1.25 -7.51 10.02
CA LEU A 126 1.45 -6.16 10.56
C LEU A 126 0.59 -5.14 9.79
N MET A 127 0.67 -5.16 8.45
CA MET A 127 -0.10 -4.26 7.60
C MET A 127 -1.60 -4.50 7.71
N ALA A 128 -2.04 -5.75 7.85
CA ALA A 128 -3.46 -6.07 8.03
C ALA A 128 -4.00 -5.47 9.34
N THR A 129 -3.24 -5.62 10.43
CA THR A 129 -3.63 -5.09 11.74
C THR A 129 -3.68 -3.56 11.74
N LEU A 130 -2.68 -2.91 11.14
CA LEU A 130 -2.63 -1.46 11.01
C LEU A 130 -3.72 -0.91 10.09
N ALA A 131 -3.98 -1.58 8.97
CA ALA A 131 -5.03 -1.19 8.04
C ALA A 131 -6.41 -1.28 8.71
N LEU A 132 -6.68 -2.32 9.52
CA LEU A 132 -7.90 -2.43 10.30
C LEU A 132 -8.05 -1.25 11.28
N PHE A 133 -7.00 -0.94 12.04
CA PHE A 133 -7.00 0.20 12.97
C PHE A 133 -7.29 1.54 12.26
N VAL A 134 -6.75 1.70 11.05
CA VAL A 134 -6.92 2.91 10.23
C VAL A 134 -8.30 2.97 9.54
N THR A 135 -8.89 1.84 9.19
CA THR A 135 -10.19 1.75 8.50
C THR A 135 -11.38 1.61 9.44
N GLU A 136 -11.16 1.48 10.75
CA GLU A 136 -12.22 1.49 11.73
C GLU A 136 -13.09 2.75 11.65
N PRO A 137 -14.41 2.63 11.88
CA PRO A 137 -15.38 3.71 11.68
C PRO A 137 -15.17 4.93 12.59
N LEU A 138 -14.31 4.83 13.61
CA LEU A 138 -13.92 5.96 14.47
C LEU A 138 -13.30 7.13 13.69
N PHE A 139 -12.68 6.87 12.53
CA PHE A 139 -12.06 7.90 11.69
C PHE A 139 -12.90 8.28 10.45
N LYS A 140 -14.09 7.71 10.29
CA LYS A 140 -15.01 8.10 9.22
C LYS A 140 -15.74 9.37 9.66
N ALA A 141 -15.21 10.52 9.26
CA ALA A 141 -15.83 11.82 9.55
C ALA A 141 -17.34 11.79 9.21
N PRO A 142 -18.22 12.37 10.05
CA PRO A 142 -19.64 12.40 9.76
C PRO A 142 -19.90 13.15 8.44
N PRO A 143 -20.90 12.73 7.65
CA PRO A 143 -21.28 13.47 6.45
C PRO A 143 -21.70 14.88 6.87
N MET A 144 -20.99 15.89 6.37
CA MET A 144 -21.42 17.28 6.49
C MET A 144 -22.78 17.40 5.80
N THR A 145 -23.83 17.58 6.60
CA THR A 145 -25.15 17.97 6.11
C THR A 145 -25.04 19.42 5.60
N PRO A 146 -25.39 19.70 4.34
CA PRO A 146 -25.52 21.08 3.88
C PRO A 146 -26.72 21.70 4.59
N HIS A 147 -26.46 22.76 5.37
CA HIS A 147 -27.50 23.68 5.86
C HIS A 147 -27.63 24.85 4.90
#